data_AF-A0A6S6XYN5-F1
#
_entry.id   AF-A0A6S6XYN5-F1
#
_cell.length_a   1.000
_cell.length_b   1.000
_cell.length_c   1.000
_cell.angle_alpha   90.00
_cell.angle_beta   90.00
_cell.angle_gamma   90.00
#
_symmetry.space_group_name_H-M   'P 1'
#
loop_
_entity.id
_entity.type
_entity.pdbx_description
1 polymer ?
#
loop_
_entity_poly.entity_id
_entity_poly.type
_entity_poly.pdbx_seq_one_letter_code
_entity_poly.pdbx_strand_id
1 'polypeptide(L)'
;MLDEVITLAILKADDGTPYRAFVTGADNAWGFPSKDRSGRLDPIEEPHLGKLIAKCLGRDAIARPAAPATAFSSASTPSPDFHASQE
;
A
#
# COMPACT_ATOMS: atom_id res chain seq x y z
N MET A 1 -7.44 18.77 -6.71
CA MET A 1 -7.13 17.46 -7.33
C MET A 1 -6.43 16.65 -6.26
N LEU A 2 -7.07 15.61 -5.72
CA LEU A 2 -6.50 14.75 -4.68
C LEU A 2 -6.19 13.41 -5.33
N ASP A 3 -5.08 13.34 -6.05
CA ASP A 3 -4.60 12.09 -6.64
C ASP A 3 -3.29 11.73 -5.97
N GLU A 4 -3.20 10.53 -5.39
CA GLU A 4 -1.97 9.94 -4.90
C GLU A 4 -1.71 8.66 -5.70
N VAL A 5 -0.50 8.50 -6.23
CA VAL A 5 -0.07 7.23 -6.82
C VAL A 5 1.03 6.68 -5.92
N ILE A 6 0.73 5.58 -5.24
CA ILE A 6 1.65 4.98 -4.27
C ILE A 6 1.88 3.52 -4.68
N THR A 7 3.15 3.12 -4.77
CA THR A 7 3.50 1.71 -5.00
C THR A 7 3.89 1.06 -3.68
N LEU A 8 3.23 -0.04 -3.31
CA LEU A 8 3.73 -0.96 -2.30
C LEU A 8 4.69 -1.95 -2.98
N ALA A 9 5.96 -1.94 -2.59
CA ALA A 9 6.99 -2.80 -3.17
C ALA A 9 7.76 -3.57 -2.08
N ILE A 10 8.47 -4.62 -2.52
CA ILE A 10 9.51 -5.26 -1.72
C ILE A 10 10.84 -4.62 -2.11
N LEU A 11 11.47 -3.94 -1.17
CA LEU A 11 12.79 -3.32 -1.29
C LEU A 11 13.83 -4.18 -0.59
N LYS A 12 15.11 -3.87 -0.83
CA LYS A 12 16.25 -4.51 -0.14
C LYS A 12 16.95 -3.47 0.71
N ALA A 13 17.17 -3.79 1.98
CA ALA A 13 18.03 -3.00 2.86
C ALA A 13 19.51 -3.22 2.47
N ASP A 14 20.41 -2.45 3.09
CA ASP A 14 21.84 -2.49 2.79
C ASP A 14 22.48 -3.86 3.08
N ASP A 15 21.92 -4.61 4.02
CA ASP A 15 22.32 -5.99 4.36
C ASP A 15 21.72 -7.06 3.43
N GLY A 16 20.93 -6.64 2.44
CA GLY A 16 20.22 -7.51 1.50
C GLY A 16 18.88 -8.05 2.02
N THR A 17 18.49 -7.75 3.26
CA THR A 17 17.23 -8.19 3.86
C THR A 17 16.05 -7.56 3.10
N PRO A 18 15.07 -8.37 2.62
CA PRO A 18 13.89 -7.83 1.93
C PRO A 18 12.88 -7.25 2.93
N TYR A 19 12.30 -6.10 2.61
CA TYR A 19 11.23 -5.49 3.40
C TYR A 19 10.18 -4.83 2.52
N ARG A 20 8.95 -4.71 3.04
CA ARG A 20 7.85 -4.02 2.34
C ARG A 20 7.88 -2.54 2.68
N ALA A 21 7.69 -1.68 1.69
CA ALA A 21 7.58 -0.24 1.89
C ALA A 21 6.69 0.39 0.82
N PHE A 22 6.21 1.61 1.09
CA PHE A 22 5.59 2.44 0.08
C PHE A 22 6.64 3.32 -0.60
N VAL A 23 6.59 3.37 -1.93
CA VAL A 23 7.38 4.27 -2.78
C VAL A 23 6.46 5.38 -3.27
N THR A 24 6.88 6.63 -3.11
CA THR A 24 6.01 7.80 -3.23
C THR A 24 6.48 8.81 -4.29
N GLY A 25 7.79 8.87 -4.59
CA GLY A 25 8.36 9.87 -5.51
C GLY A 25 8.25 9.51 -6.99
N ALA A 26 7.92 10.49 -7.85
CA ALA A 26 7.80 10.26 -9.30
C ALA A 26 9.13 9.94 -10.00
N ASP A 27 10.25 10.36 -9.42
CA ASP A 27 11.63 10.16 -9.86
C ASP A 27 12.40 9.23 -8.92
N ASN A 28 11.70 8.29 -8.28
CA ASN A 28 12.32 7.35 -7.35
C ASN A 28 13.36 6.44 -8.03
N ALA A 29 14.36 6.02 -7.25
CA ALA A 29 15.49 5.21 -7.74
C ALA A 29 15.10 3.78 -8.18
N TRP A 30 13.89 3.32 -7.85
CA TRP A 30 13.43 1.95 -8.13
C TRP A 30 12.59 1.85 -9.41
N GLY A 31 12.27 2.97 -10.06
CA GLY A 31 11.49 2.98 -11.31
C GLY A 31 10.01 2.58 -11.14
N PHE A 32 9.49 2.59 -9.92
CA PHE A 32 8.08 2.27 -9.67
C PHE A 32 7.18 3.45 -10.01
N PRO A 33 5.98 3.22 -10.60
CA PRO A 33 5.02 4.29 -10.80
C PRO A 33 4.53 4.82 -9.45
N SER A 34 4.90 6.04 -9.10
CA SER A 34 4.42 6.72 -7.90
C SER A 34 4.46 8.23 -8.10
N LYS A 35 3.71 8.97 -7.29
CA LYS A 35 3.72 10.44 -7.23
C LYS A 35 2.97 10.91 -6.00
N ASP A 36 3.70 11.44 -5.03
CA ASP A 36 3.16 12.23 -3.93
C ASP A 36 2.71 13.60 -4.47
N ARG A 37 1.41 13.90 -4.32
CA ARG A 37 0.87 15.24 -4.60
C ARG A 37 0.50 16.00 -3.34
N SER A 38 0.54 15.35 -2.18
CA SER A 38 0.38 15.99 -0.88
C SER A 38 1.60 16.84 -0.51
N GLY A 39 2.79 16.45 -0.99
CA GLY A 39 4.07 17.10 -0.66
C GLY A 39 4.49 16.87 0.80
N ARG A 40 3.96 15.81 1.42
CA ARG A 40 4.14 15.49 2.85
C ARG A 40 4.81 14.16 3.08
N LEU A 41 4.93 13.31 2.05
CA LEU A 41 5.48 11.98 2.19
C LEU A 41 6.99 11.99 2.00
N ASP A 42 7.67 11.10 2.71
CA ASP A 42 9.06 10.79 2.44
C ASP A 42 9.17 9.89 1.20
N PRO A 43 10.32 9.82 0.51
CA PRO A 43 10.48 8.97 -0.68
C PRO A 43 10.14 7.50 -0.45
N ILE A 44 10.40 7.02 0.79
CA ILE A 44 10.06 5.70 1.29
C ILE A 44 9.28 5.86 2.60
N GLU A 45 8.10 5.24 2.66
CA GLU A 45 7.23 5.23 3.84
C GLU A 45 7.05 3.80 4.35
N GLU A 46 6.81 3.66 5.66
CA GLU A 46 6.49 2.36 6.25
C GLU A 46 5.23 1.74 5.61
N PRO A 47 5.09 0.40 5.52
CA PRO A 47 3.98 -0.26 4.84
C PRO A 47 2.67 -0.22 5.67
N HIS A 48 2.35 0.94 6.27
CA HIS A 48 1.20 1.17 7.13
C HIS A 48 0.24 2.20 6.49
N LEU A 49 -0.73 1.72 5.72
CA LEU A 49 -1.63 2.57 4.92
C LEU A 49 -2.36 3.65 5.74
N GLY A 50 -2.80 3.35 6.96
CA GLY A 50 -3.49 4.32 7.81
C GLY A 50 -2.62 5.52 8.23
N LYS A 51 -1.32 5.30 8.42
CA LYS A 51 -0.36 6.36 8.78
C LYS A 51 0.01 7.17 7.55
N LEU A 52 0.21 6.51 6.41
CA LEU A 52 0.40 7.16 5.11
C LEU A 52 -0.74 8.15 4.81
N ILE A 53 -2.00 7.69 4.90
CA ILE A 53 -3.19 8.53 4.69
C ILE A 53 -3.28 9.65 5.72
N ALA A 54 -2.91 9.39 6.99
CA ALA A 54 -2.88 10.44 8.00
C ALA A 54 -1.86 11.54 7.65
N LYS A 55 -0.66 11.16 7.20
CA LYS A 55 0.40 12.08 6.75
C LYS A 55 -0.01 12.88 5.52
N CYS A 56 -0.61 12.23 4.49
CA CYS A 56 -1.16 12.94 3.32
C CYS A 56 -2.18 14.01 3.71
N LEU A 57 -2.97 13.76 4.76
CA LEU A 57 -4.00 14.68 5.24
C LEU A 57 -3.49 15.69 6.29
N GLY A 58 -2.19 15.68 6.62
CA GLY A 58 -1.60 16.57 7.64
C GLY A 58 -2.12 16.30 9.05
N ARG A 59 -2.49 15.05 9.35
CA ARG A 59 -3.07 14.59 10.64
C ARG A 59 -2.10 13.77 11.47
N ASP A 60 -0.81 13.89 11.18
CA ASP A 60 0.33 13.20 11.79
C ASP A 60 0.53 13.54 13.28
N ALA A 61 -0.18 14.56 13.79
CA ALA A 61 -0.35 14.79 15.22
C ALA A 61 -1.49 13.93 15.82
N ILE A 62 -1.11 12.97 16.68
CA ILE A 62 -1.94 12.05 17.50
C ILE A 62 -2.26 10.72 16.79
N ALA A 63 -1.31 9.78 16.89
CA ALA A 63 -1.54 8.37 16.62
C ALA A 63 -2.64 7.84 17.56
N ARG A 64 -3.85 7.64 17.03
CA ARG A 64 -4.85 6.79 17.67
C ARG A 64 -4.30 5.34 17.61
N PRO A 65 -4.26 4.58 18.71
CA PRO A 65 -3.76 3.21 18.68
C PRO A 65 -4.52 2.42 17.61
N ALA A 66 -3.77 1.77 16.73
CA ALA A 66 -4.34 0.91 15.69
C ALA A 66 -5.17 -0.18 16.37
N ALA A 67 -6.47 -0.22 16.08
CA ALA A 67 -7.30 -1.35 16.47
C ALA A 67 -6.70 -2.62 15.84
N PRO A 68 -6.70 -3.77 16.55
CA PRO A 68 -6.22 -5.02 15.98
C PRO A 68 -7.00 -5.29 14.69
N ALA A 69 -6.27 -5.61 13.61
CA ALA A 69 -6.88 -5.97 12.34
C ALA A 69 -7.74 -7.22 12.56
N THR A 70 -9.06 -7.05 12.58
CA THR A 70 -10.00 -8.16 12.52
C THR A 70 -9.67 -8.92 11.24
N ALA A 71 -9.27 -10.19 11.38
CA ALA A 71 -9.01 -11.04 10.23
C ALA A 71 -10.26 -11.01 9.33
N PHE A 72 -10.09 -10.63 8.06
CA PHE A 72 -11.10 -10.88 7.06
C PHE A 72 -11.30 -12.39 7.02
N SER A 73 -12.44 -12.87 7.53
CA SER A 73 -12.85 -14.26 7.32
C SER A 73 -12.84 -14.49 5.82
N SER A 74 -11.98 -15.40 5.35
CA SER A 74 -11.99 -15.86 3.97
C SER A 74 -13.36 -16.48 3.70
N ALA A 75 -14.25 -15.71 3.10
CA ALA A 75 -15.46 -16.25 2.50
C ALA A 75 -14.98 -17.17 1.38
N SER A 76 -15.12 -18.48 1.60
CA SER A 76 -14.93 -19.51 0.59
C SER A 76 -15.80 -19.17 -0.62
N THR A 77 -15.17 -18.76 -1.71
CA THR A 77 -15.83 -18.62 -3.02
C THR A 77 -16.31 -20.01 -3.44
N PRO A 78 -17.62 -20.25 -3.65
CA PRO A 78 -18.02 -21.47 -4.33
C PRO A 78 -17.52 -21.40 -5.77
N SER A 79 -16.78 -22.43 -6.21
CA SER A 79 -16.38 -22.60 -7.61
C SER A 79 -17.62 -22.54 -8.51
N PRO A 80 -17.60 -21.78 -9.62
CA PRO A 80 -18.65 -21.88 -10.61
C PRO A 80 -18.51 -23.22 -11.37
N ASP A 81 -19.53 -24.06 -11.29
CA ASP A 81 -19.67 -25.25 -12.13
C ASP A 81 -19.88 -24.83 -13.59
N PHE A 82 -18.84 -24.97 -14.41
CA PHE A 82 -18.97 -24.81 -15.86
C PHE A 82 -19.64 -26.05 -16.45
N HIS A 83 -20.94 -25.96 -16.74
CA HIS A 83 -21.64 -26.96 -17.53
C HIS A 83 -21.27 -26.78 -19.01
N ALA A 84 -20.38 -27.62 -19.52
CA ALA A 84 -20.11 -27.73 -20.94
C ALA A 84 -21.30 -28.43 -21.62
N SER A 85 -22.26 -27.66 -22.12
CA SER A 85 -23.26 -28.14 -23.06
C SER A 85 -22.63 -28.19 -24.45
N GLN A 86 -22.57 -29.41 -25.00
CA GLN A 86 -22.30 -29.66 -26.41
C GLN A 86 -23.53 -29.27 -27.23
N GLU A 87 -23.32 -28.57 -28.33
CA GLU A 87 -24.09 -28.68 -29.57
C GLU A 87 -23.12 -28.72 -30.76
#